data_AF-A0A1F8QBL1-F1
#
_entry.id   AF-A0A1F8QBL1-F1
#
_cell.length_a   1.000
_cell.length_b   1.000
_cell.length_c   1.000
_cell.angle_alpha   90.00
_cell.angle_beta   90.00
_cell.angle_gamma   90.00
#
_symmetry.space_group_name_H-M   'P 1'
#
loop_
_entity.id
_entity.type
_entity.pdbx_description
1 polymer ?
#
loop_
_entity_poly.entity_id
_entity_poly.type
_entity_poly.pdbx_seq_one_letter_code
_entity_poly.pdbx_strand_id
1 'polypeptide(L)'
;MPDYEDRKNKTFVDDPLTQFVQELRVYCQHYRSPNIQFVSTRPAGDERTRRSVIIAIDDIRAFEDWSAPARRFINELKGGANLLDLIDSYRSKIVEFYEWFQSNQERIHAEQFAPFKDLLSQHHYLLLEERVDAILSTPPGLSFREDEIFSNLFSAKEYAELERIPPESLDRPKRAIELLQPAYDVPDQLKEKIFQLYKERRHLFK
;
A
#
# COMPACT_ATOMS: atom_id res chain seq x y z
N MET A 1 -20.84 11.49 -7.73
CA MET A 1 -19.54 12.21 -7.81
C MET A 1 -19.32 12.62 -9.27
N PRO A 2 -18.99 13.89 -9.55
CA PRO A 2 -19.02 14.45 -10.92
C PRO A 2 -18.15 13.72 -11.95
N ASP A 3 -16.98 13.18 -11.56
CA ASP A 3 -16.02 12.55 -12.49
C ASP A 3 -16.01 11.01 -12.43
N TYR A 4 -16.93 10.40 -11.67
CA TYR A 4 -16.93 8.96 -11.44
C TYR A 4 -17.15 8.16 -12.73
N GLU A 5 -18.19 8.51 -13.47
CA GLU A 5 -18.57 7.81 -14.70
C GLU A 5 -17.45 7.89 -15.74
N ASP A 6 -16.86 9.07 -15.94
CA ASP A 6 -15.76 9.27 -16.88
C ASP A 6 -14.52 8.44 -16.52
N ARG A 7 -14.11 8.44 -15.25
CA ARG A 7 -12.95 7.67 -14.81
C ARG A 7 -13.22 6.17 -14.89
N LYS A 8 -14.41 5.72 -14.48
CA LYS A 8 -14.84 4.33 -14.57
C LYS A 8 -14.81 3.86 -16.01
N ASN A 9 -15.35 4.66 -16.94
CA ASN A 9 -15.37 4.30 -18.36
C ASN A 9 -13.96 4.24 -18.93
N LYS A 10 -13.13 5.26 -18.69
CA LYS A 10 -11.73 5.25 -19.13
C LYS A 10 -10.93 4.07 -18.62
N THR A 11 -11.12 3.68 -17.35
CA THR A 11 -10.36 2.58 -16.74
C THR A 11 -10.91 1.21 -17.11
N PHE A 12 -12.23 1.03 -17.13
CA PHE A 12 -12.84 -0.29 -17.21
C PHE A 12 -13.56 -0.59 -18.51
N VAL A 13 -14.06 0.42 -19.24
CA VAL A 13 -14.87 0.23 -20.46
C VAL A 13 -14.03 0.46 -21.71
N ASP A 14 -13.27 1.55 -21.76
CA ASP A 14 -12.54 1.98 -22.95
C ASP A 14 -11.14 1.36 -23.03
N ASP A 15 -10.60 0.91 -21.89
CA ASP A 15 -9.25 0.37 -21.76
C ASP A 15 -9.13 -1.03 -22.39
N PRO A 16 -8.31 -1.21 -23.45
CA PRO A 16 -8.16 -2.48 -24.16
C PRO A 16 -7.72 -3.65 -23.28
N LEU A 17 -6.78 -3.41 -22.35
CA LEU A 17 -6.26 -4.44 -21.44
C LEU A 17 -7.36 -4.91 -20.49
N THR A 18 -8.09 -3.97 -19.89
CA THR A 18 -9.13 -4.29 -18.92
C THR A 18 -10.27 -5.08 -19.56
N GLN A 19 -10.72 -4.65 -20.74
CA GLN A 19 -11.72 -5.38 -21.51
C GLN A 19 -11.22 -6.79 -21.87
N PHE A 20 -9.97 -6.92 -22.32
CA PHE A 20 -9.37 -8.22 -22.59
C PHE A 20 -9.37 -9.14 -21.35
N VAL A 21 -8.97 -8.65 -20.17
CA VAL A 21 -8.94 -9.48 -18.95
C VAL A 21 -10.34 -9.88 -18.48
N GLN A 22 -11.32 -8.98 -18.55
CA GLN A 22 -12.71 -9.28 -18.21
C GLN A 22 -13.30 -10.34 -19.15
N GLU A 23 -13.10 -10.18 -20.45
CA GLU A 23 -13.58 -11.12 -21.45
C GLU A 23 -12.78 -12.43 -21.42
N LEU A 24 -11.50 -12.40 -21.07
CA LEU A 24 -10.69 -13.61 -20.88
C LEU A 24 -11.28 -14.49 -19.77
N ARG A 25 -11.77 -13.87 -18.69
CA ARG A 25 -12.51 -14.61 -17.65
C ARG A 25 -13.77 -15.26 -18.22
N VAL A 26 -14.56 -14.53 -19.01
CA VAL A 26 -15.78 -15.07 -19.66
C VAL A 26 -15.44 -16.21 -20.61
N TYR A 27 -14.42 -16.03 -21.45
CA TYR A 27 -13.88 -17.04 -22.35
C TYR A 27 -13.47 -18.32 -21.60
N CYS A 28 -12.70 -18.19 -20.52
CA CYS A 28 -12.29 -19.31 -19.68
C CYS A 28 -13.49 -20.03 -19.04
N GLN A 29 -14.51 -19.28 -18.64
CA GLN A 29 -15.66 -19.80 -17.91
C GLN A 29 -16.69 -20.48 -18.83
N HIS A 30 -16.86 -19.97 -20.06
CA HIS A 30 -17.97 -20.37 -20.93
C HIS A 30 -17.55 -21.02 -22.25
N TYR A 31 -16.27 -20.94 -22.64
CA TYR A 31 -15.79 -21.51 -23.89
C TYR A 31 -14.73 -22.58 -23.65
N ARG A 32 -13.51 -22.21 -23.25
CA ARG A 32 -12.46 -23.17 -22.87
C ARG A 32 -11.31 -22.51 -22.13
N SER A 33 -10.49 -23.31 -21.47
CA SER A 33 -9.19 -22.85 -20.96
C SER A 33 -8.27 -22.44 -22.11
N PRO A 34 -7.52 -21.33 -21.98
CA PRO A 34 -6.48 -20.98 -22.94
C PRO A 34 -5.34 -22.01 -22.93
N ASN A 35 -4.65 -22.11 -24.06
CA ASN A 35 -3.38 -22.83 -24.12
C ASN A 35 -2.30 -22.06 -23.37
N ILE A 36 -1.65 -22.75 -22.43
CA ILE A 36 -0.61 -22.19 -21.57
C ILE A 36 0.74 -22.78 -21.96
N GLN A 37 1.75 -21.92 -22.12
CA GLN A 37 3.13 -22.29 -22.43
C GLN A 37 4.04 -21.89 -21.26
N PHE A 38 4.98 -22.76 -20.91
CA PHE A 38 6.03 -22.47 -19.94
C PHE A 38 7.31 -22.12 -20.68
N VAL A 39 7.78 -20.89 -20.52
CA VAL A 39 9.01 -20.41 -21.16
C VAL A 39 10.08 -20.24 -20.10
N SER A 40 11.21 -20.92 -20.28
CA SER A 40 12.39 -20.74 -19.44
C SER A 40 13.45 -19.96 -20.22
N THR A 41 13.81 -18.77 -19.74
CA THR A 41 14.86 -17.95 -20.31
C THR A 41 16.03 -17.86 -19.34
N ARG A 42 17.25 -18.01 -19.87
CA ARG A 42 18.49 -17.75 -19.15
C ARG A 42 19.19 -16.56 -19.82
N PRO A 43 19.06 -15.35 -19.26
CA PRO A 43 19.75 -14.17 -19.79
C PRO A 43 21.27 -14.40 -19.79
N ALA A 44 21.96 -13.89 -20.80
CA ALA A 44 23.42 -13.96 -20.85
C ALA A 44 24.03 -13.22 -19.65
N GLY A 45 24.89 -13.90 -18.88
CA GLY A 45 25.51 -13.35 -17.66
C GLY A 45 24.69 -13.51 -16.38
N ASP A 46 23.50 -14.14 -16.44
CA ASP A 46 22.70 -14.49 -15.25
C ASP A 46 22.77 -16.00 -15.00
N GLU A 47 23.12 -16.39 -13.77
CA GLU A 47 23.09 -17.79 -13.34
C GLU A 47 21.67 -18.28 -13.08
N ARG A 48 20.72 -17.36 -12.88
CA ARG A 48 19.32 -17.69 -12.56
C ARG A 48 18.51 -17.89 -13.83
N THR A 49 17.81 -19.02 -13.88
CA THR A 49 16.79 -19.27 -14.89
C THR A 49 15.50 -18.54 -14.51
N ARG A 50 14.98 -17.72 -15.42
CA ARG A 50 13.66 -17.10 -15.27
C ARG A 50 12.62 -18.00 -15.94
N ARG A 51 11.52 -18.26 -15.24
CA ARG A 51 10.37 -19.00 -15.77
C ARG A 51 9.20 -18.05 -15.91
N SER A 52 8.57 -18.08 -17.07
CA SER A 52 7.39 -17.28 -17.39
C SER A 52 6.27 -18.19 -17.87
N VAL A 53 5.04 -17.79 -17.58
CA VAL A 53 3.83 -18.46 -18.03
C VAL A 53 3.23 -17.58 -19.12
N ILE A 54 3.13 -18.12 -20.34
CA ILE A 54 2.63 -17.41 -21.51
C ILE A 54 1.29 -17.99 -21.92
N ILE A 55 0.29 -17.14 -22.12
CA ILE A 55 -0.96 -17.48 -22.78
C ILE A 55 -0.70 -17.45 -24.29
N ALA A 56 -0.86 -18.60 -24.95
CA ALA A 56 -0.72 -18.68 -26.40
C ALA A 56 -1.87 -17.92 -27.08
N ILE A 57 -1.52 -17.06 -28.04
CA ILE A 57 -2.48 -16.13 -28.61
C ILE A 57 -3.34 -16.71 -29.74
N ASP A 58 -2.93 -17.84 -30.33
CA ASP A 58 -3.62 -18.41 -31.50
C ASP A 58 -5.07 -18.79 -31.20
N ASP A 59 -5.28 -19.49 -30.09
CA ASP A 59 -6.59 -19.90 -29.61
C ASP A 59 -7.46 -18.73 -29.16
N ILE A 60 -6.81 -17.68 -28.65
CA ILE A 60 -7.45 -16.44 -28.24
C ILE A 60 -7.92 -15.67 -29.46
N ARG A 61 -7.09 -15.54 -30.51
CA ARG A 61 -7.44 -14.88 -31.77
C ARG A 61 -8.57 -15.55 -32.52
N ALA A 62 -8.70 -16.87 -32.40
CA ALA A 62 -9.74 -17.64 -33.08
C ALA A 62 -11.15 -17.41 -32.51
N PHE A 63 -11.27 -16.86 -31.30
CA PHE A 63 -12.58 -16.58 -30.70
C PHE A 63 -13.17 -15.29 -31.27
N GLU A 64 -14.42 -15.34 -31.72
CA GLU A 64 -15.03 -14.22 -32.45
C GLU A 64 -15.76 -13.21 -31.56
N ASP A 65 -16.12 -13.58 -30.34
CA ASP A 65 -16.97 -12.72 -29.49
C ASP A 65 -16.19 -11.69 -28.65
N TRP A 66 -14.91 -11.44 -28.97
CA TRP A 66 -14.17 -10.34 -28.34
C TRP A 66 -14.72 -8.97 -28.74
N SER A 67 -14.83 -8.06 -27.78
CA SER A 67 -15.14 -6.66 -28.05
C SER A 67 -14.05 -5.98 -28.87
N ALA A 68 -14.38 -4.84 -29.50
CA ALA A 68 -13.41 -4.06 -30.26
C ALA A 68 -12.18 -3.63 -29.42
N PRO A 69 -12.33 -3.13 -28.16
CA PRO A 69 -11.19 -2.87 -27.30
C PRO A 69 -10.33 -4.11 -27.01
N ALA A 70 -10.94 -5.23 -26.63
CA ALA A 70 -10.20 -6.47 -26.36
C ALA A 70 -9.43 -6.97 -27.60
N ARG A 71 -10.05 -6.88 -28.78
CA ARG A 71 -9.40 -7.21 -30.06
C ARG A 71 -8.19 -6.32 -30.35
N ARG A 72 -8.25 -5.03 -30.05
CA ARG A 72 -7.08 -4.14 -30.19
C ARG A 72 -5.91 -4.63 -29.36
N PHE A 73 -6.16 -4.98 -28.09
CA PHE A 73 -5.12 -5.52 -27.21
C PHE A 73 -4.54 -6.84 -27.75
N ILE A 74 -5.39 -7.79 -28.18
CA ILE A 74 -4.98 -9.08 -28.75
C ILE A 74 -4.10 -8.92 -29.99
N ASN A 75 -4.36 -7.91 -30.82
CA ASN A 75 -3.61 -7.65 -32.04
C ASN A 75 -2.22 -7.04 -31.78
N GLU A 76 -2.04 -6.35 -30.65
CA GLU A 76 -0.74 -5.78 -30.24
C GLU A 76 0.20 -6.85 -29.66
N LEU A 77 -0.33 -7.99 -29.20
CA LEU A 77 0.45 -9.08 -28.65
C LEU A 77 1.28 -9.81 -29.72
N LYS A 78 2.60 -9.87 -29.51
CA LYS A 78 3.56 -10.56 -30.39
C LYS A 78 3.81 -11.98 -29.88
N GLY A 79 2.99 -12.93 -30.31
CA GLY A 79 3.16 -14.37 -30.07
C GLY A 79 2.50 -14.91 -28.79
N GLY A 80 2.26 -14.08 -27.79
CA GLY A 80 1.57 -14.49 -26.56
C GLY A 80 1.45 -13.35 -25.54
N ALA A 81 0.69 -13.59 -24.48
CA ALA A 81 0.63 -12.70 -23.32
C ALA A 81 1.37 -13.34 -22.14
N ASN A 82 2.36 -12.64 -21.58
CA ASN A 82 2.93 -13.05 -20.30
C ASN A 82 1.89 -12.83 -19.19
N LEU A 83 1.52 -13.91 -18.50
CA LEU A 83 0.46 -13.90 -17.49
C LEU A 83 0.81 -12.99 -16.32
N LEU A 84 2.07 -12.97 -15.88
CA LEU A 84 2.47 -12.12 -14.74
C LEU A 84 2.36 -10.65 -15.11
N ASP A 85 2.91 -10.26 -16.27
CA ASP A 85 2.86 -8.89 -16.76
C ASP A 85 1.40 -8.43 -16.96
N LEU A 86 0.53 -9.32 -17.45
CA LEU A 86 -0.90 -9.07 -17.61
C LEU A 86 -1.58 -8.80 -16.26
N ILE A 87 -1.33 -9.66 -15.26
CA ILE A 87 -1.90 -9.53 -13.91
C ILE A 87 -1.42 -8.24 -13.26
N ASP A 88 -0.12 -7.95 -13.32
CA ASP A 88 0.46 -6.77 -12.69
C ASP A 88 -0.08 -5.49 -13.34
N SER A 89 -0.17 -5.44 -14.68
CA SER A 89 -0.71 -4.30 -15.40
C SER A 89 -2.19 -4.05 -15.08
N TYR A 90 -3.00 -5.12 -15.05
CA TYR A 90 -4.42 -5.02 -14.71
C TYR A 90 -4.63 -4.64 -13.23
N ARG A 91 -3.88 -5.25 -12.32
CA ARG A 91 -3.91 -4.94 -10.89
C ARG A 91 -3.56 -3.47 -10.64
N SER A 92 -2.54 -2.94 -11.32
CA SER A 92 -2.12 -1.55 -11.18
C SER A 92 -3.27 -0.60 -11.52
N LYS A 93 -3.97 -0.84 -12.65
CA LYS A 93 -5.15 -0.05 -13.03
C LYS A 93 -6.27 -0.10 -11.98
N ILE A 94 -6.54 -1.27 -11.40
CA ILE A 94 -7.54 -1.42 -10.34
C ILE A 94 -7.14 -0.62 -9.11
N VAL A 95 -5.89 -0.78 -8.64
CA VAL A 95 -5.39 -0.11 -7.44
C VAL A 95 -5.44 1.41 -7.63
N GLU A 96 -4.91 1.92 -8.73
CA GLU A 96 -4.92 3.35 -9.05
C GLU A 96 -6.35 3.92 -9.09
N PHE A 97 -7.31 3.17 -9.62
CA PHE A 97 -8.71 3.59 -9.63
C PHE A 97 -9.28 3.68 -8.22
N TYR A 98 -9.05 2.68 -7.37
CA TYR A 98 -9.59 2.69 -6.02
C TYR A 98 -8.90 3.70 -5.11
N GLU A 99 -7.59 3.90 -5.26
CA GLU A 99 -6.86 4.97 -4.57
C GLU A 99 -7.45 6.33 -4.93
N TRP A 100 -7.61 6.60 -6.23
CA TRP A 100 -8.26 7.83 -6.69
C TRP A 100 -9.68 7.98 -6.14
N PHE A 101 -10.48 6.91 -6.20
CA PHE A 101 -11.86 6.92 -5.74
C PHE A 101 -11.92 7.24 -4.24
N GLN A 102 -11.12 6.56 -3.43
CA GLN A 102 -11.03 6.80 -2.00
C GLN A 102 -10.61 8.22 -1.69
N SER A 103 -9.53 8.72 -2.31
CA SER A 103 -9.08 10.11 -2.10
C SER A 103 -10.17 11.13 -2.45
N ASN A 104 -10.95 10.88 -3.50
CA ASN A 104 -12.02 11.81 -3.87
C ASN A 104 -13.24 11.71 -2.94
N GLN A 105 -13.57 10.52 -2.42
CA GLN A 105 -14.58 10.36 -1.37
C GLN A 105 -14.15 11.10 -0.10
N GLU A 106 -12.92 10.91 0.36
CA GLU A 106 -12.37 11.61 1.53
C GLU A 106 -12.42 13.12 1.36
N ARG A 107 -12.15 13.63 0.15
CA ARG A 107 -12.25 15.06 -0.16
C ARG A 107 -13.69 15.57 -0.14
N ILE A 108 -14.63 14.87 -0.76
CA ILE A 108 -16.05 15.26 -0.81
C ILE A 108 -16.68 15.25 0.58
N HIS A 109 -16.31 14.27 1.39
CA HIS A 109 -16.83 14.06 2.73
C HIS A 109 -15.91 14.63 3.82
N ALA A 110 -14.94 15.49 3.47
CA ALA A 110 -13.94 16.01 4.39
C ALA A 110 -14.56 16.69 5.62
N GLU A 111 -15.58 17.54 5.41
CA GLU A 111 -16.29 18.23 6.49
C GLU A 111 -17.05 17.26 7.41
N GLN A 112 -17.63 16.20 6.83
CA GLN A 112 -18.36 15.18 7.60
C GLN A 112 -17.41 14.28 8.39
N PHE A 113 -16.20 14.05 7.86
CA PHE A 113 -15.16 13.31 8.55
C PHE A 113 -14.35 14.16 9.53
N ALA A 114 -14.41 15.49 9.46
CA ALA A 114 -13.63 16.36 10.35
C ALA A 114 -13.90 16.07 11.84
N PRO A 115 -15.17 15.98 12.33
CA PRO A 115 -15.41 15.65 13.74
C PRO A 115 -14.88 14.27 14.15
N PHE A 116 -14.95 13.29 13.23
CA PHE A 116 -14.42 11.96 13.47
C PHE A 116 -12.88 11.96 13.54
N LYS A 117 -12.23 12.71 12.64
CA LYS A 117 -10.78 12.91 12.67
C LYS A 117 -10.35 13.60 13.95
N ASP A 118 -11.05 14.65 14.38
CA ASP A 118 -10.77 15.35 15.63
C ASP A 118 -10.89 14.40 16.84
N LEU A 119 -11.93 13.56 16.88
CA LEU A 119 -12.11 12.59 17.95
C LEU A 119 -11.02 11.50 17.94
N LEU A 120 -10.63 11.01 16.77
CA LEU A 120 -9.53 10.06 16.63
C LEU A 120 -8.20 10.68 17.10
N SER A 121 -7.93 11.92 16.71
CA SER A 121 -6.76 12.68 17.15
C SER A 121 -6.73 12.83 18.66
N GLN A 122 -7.86 13.16 19.30
CA GLN A 122 -7.98 13.22 20.76
C GLN A 122 -7.74 11.86 21.42
N HIS A 123 -8.31 10.80 20.86
CA HIS A 123 -8.10 9.44 21.38
C HIS A 123 -6.64 8.99 21.28
N HIS A 124 -5.97 9.25 20.15
CA HIS A 124 -4.54 8.96 19.98
C HIS A 124 -3.67 9.76 20.93
N TYR A 125 -3.97 11.04 21.13
CA TYR A 125 -3.31 11.88 22.12
C TYR A 125 -3.42 11.28 23.53
N LEU A 126 -4.63 10.95 23.98
CA LEU A 126 -4.86 10.40 25.32
C LEU A 126 -4.15 9.05 25.52
N LEU A 127 -4.20 8.16 24.53
CA LEU A 127 -3.49 6.88 24.58
C LEU A 127 -1.96 7.07 24.67
N LEU A 128 -1.41 8.01 23.91
CA LEU A 128 0.03 8.28 23.95
C LEU A 128 0.42 8.90 25.29
N GLU A 129 -0.34 9.86 25.79
CA GLU A 129 -0.10 10.49 27.09
C GLU A 129 -0.14 9.46 28.23
N GLU A 130 -1.17 8.62 28.29
CA GLU A 130 -1.30 7.55 29.29
C GLU A 130 -0.08 6.62 29.27
N ARG A 131 0.36 6.19 28.09
CA ARG A 131 1.50 5.27 27.95
C ARG A 131 2.82 5.91 28.35
N VAL A 132 3.05 7.15 27.94
CA VAL A 132 4.26 7.89 28.32
C VAL A 132 4.29 8.08 29.83
N ASP A 133 3.19 8.46 30.45
CA ASP A 133 3.08 8.63 31.91
C ASP A 133 3.27 7.30 32.64
N ALA A 134 2.72 6.20 32.11
CA ALA A 134 2.90 4.87 32.67
C ALA A 134 4.37 4.43 32.65
N ILE A 135 5.09 4.65 31.55
CA ILE A 135 6.52 4.30 31.45
C ILE A 135 7.38 5.19 32.34
N LEU A 136 7.13 6.50 32.36
CA LEU A 136 7.87 7.44 33.22
C LEU A 136 7.62 7.16 34.71
N SER A 137 6.44 6.66 35.07
CA SER A 137 6.11 6.24 36.44
C SER A 137 6.59 4.83 36.78
N THR A 138 7.08 4.06 35.80
CA THR A 138 7.52 2.68 36.03
C THR A 138 8.88 2.67 36.73
N PRO A 139 9.04 1.91 37.84
CA PRO A 139 10.32 1.80 38.53
C PRO A 139 11.46 1.31 37.63
N PRO A 140 12.71 1.72 37.90
CA PRO A 140 13.87 1.20 37.19
C PRO A 140 13.97 -0.33 37.34
N GLY A 141 14.13 -1.06 36.21
CA GLY A 141 14.34 -2.52 36.22
C GLY A 141 13.35 -3.33 35.37
N LEU A 142 12.21 -2.76 34.97
CA LEU A 142 11.36 -3.33 33.92
C LEU A 142 11.83 -2.81 32.56
N SER A 143 12.20 -3.71 31.64
CA SER A 143 12.67 -3.37 30.30
C SER A 143 11.49 -3.28 29.34
N PHE A 144 11.25 -2.08 28.81
CA PHE A 144 10.35 -1.82 27.68
C PHE A 144 11.17 -1.05 26.65
N ARG A 145 11.00 -1.35 25.36
CA ARG A 145 11.58 -0.49 24.32
C ARG A 145 10.83 0.82 24.28
N GLU A 146 11.53 1.94 24.21
CA GLU A 146 10.94 3.29 24.21
C GLU A 146 9.91 3.45 23.09
N ASP A 147 10.15 2.82 21.94
CA ASP A 147 9.28 2.89 20.78
C ASP A 147 7.94 2.11 20.95
N GLU A 148 7.80 1.29 21.99
CA GLU A 148 6.57 0.55 22.28
C GLU A 148 5.41 1.49 22.63
N ILE A 149 5.68 2.72 23.11
CA ILE A 149 4.64 3.73 23.36
C ILE A 149 3.84 4.04 22.09
N PHE A 150 4.46 3.88 20.92
CA PHE A 150 3.84 4.14 19.62
C PHE A 150 3.10 2.92 19.05
N SER A 151 2.95 1.84 19.82
CA SER A 151 2.28 0.63 19.34
C SER A 151 0.85 0.94 18.92
N ASN A 152 0.46 0.56 17.70
CA ASN A 152 -0.84 0.90 17.09
C ASN A 152 -1.02 2.39 16.73
N LEU A 153 0.00 3.24 16.93
CA LEU A 153 0.05 4.61 16.41
C LEU A 153 0.87 4.69 15.12
N PHE A 154 1.94 3.90 15.02
CA PHE A 154 2.77 3.81 13.81
C PHE A 154 2.48 2.58 12.98
N SER A 155 2.50 2.78 11.66
CA SER A 155 2.56 1.74 10.64
C SER A 155 3.94 1.06 10.61
N ALA A 156 4.02 -0.10 9.93
CA ALA A 156 5.29 -0.82 9.78
C ALA A 156 6.37 0.01 9.07
N LYS A 157 5.98 0.90 8.14
CA LYS A 157 6.89 1.79 7.44
C LYS A 157 7.48 2.85 8.38
N GLU A 158 6.64 3.44 9.21
CA GLU A 158 7.05 4.48 10.17
C GLU A 158 7.98 3.89 11.25
N TYR A 159 7.69 2.68 11.72
CA TYR A 159 8.61 1.93 12.58
C TYR A 159 9.96 1.68 11.90
N ALA A 160 9.97 1.24 10.64
CA ALA A 160 11.21 1.02 9.90
C ALA A 160 12.02 2.32 9.71
N GLU A 161 11.37 3.48 9.64
CA GLU A 161 12.05 4.77 9.62
C GLU A 161 12.71 5.10 10.95
N LEU A 162 12.03 4.82 12.07
CA LEU A 162 12.64 4.98 13.40
C LEU A 162 13.80 4.01 13.62
N GLU A 163 13.67 2.74 13.28
CA GLU A 163 14.71 1.71 13.47
C GLU A 163 16.02 2.01 12.72
N ARG A 164 16.00 2.86 11.69
CA ARG A 164 17.21 3.34 11.01
C ARG A 164 18.04 4.31 11.84
N ILE A 165 17.43 4.96 12.83
CA ILE A 165 18.09 5.90 13.73
C ILE A 165 18.63 5.11 14.94
N PRO A 166 19.88 5.28 15.37
CA PRO A 166 20.37 4.58 16.57
C PRO A 166 19.49 4.85 17.81
N PRO A 167 19.21 3.85 18.67
CA PRO A 167 18.39 4.03 19.89
C PRO A 167 18.88 5.16 20.81
N GLU A 168 20.20 5.34 20.87
CA GLU A 168 20.88 6.34 21.70
C GLU A 168 20.74 7.80 21.18
N SER A 169 20.23 7.98 19.96
CA SER A 169 20.21 9.26 19.29
C SER A 169 19.04 10.12 19.73
N LEU A 170 19.30 11.39 20.06
CA LEU A 170 18.27 12.39 20.33
C LEU A 170 17.49 12.80 19.07
N ASP A 171 17.89 12.34 17.90
CA ASP A 171 17.10 12.51 16.67
C ASP A 171 15.95 11.50 16.57
N ARG A 172 16.00 10.41 17.34
CA ARG A 172 14.93 9.41 17.40
C ARG A 172 13.61 9.97 17.94
N PRO A 173 13.54 10.64 19.11
CA PRO A 173 12.31 11.28 19.57
C PRO A 173 11.85 12.43 18.67
N LYS A 174 12.76 13.19 18.04
CA LYS A 174 12.39 14.19 17.03
C LYS A 174 11.64 13.54 15.87
N ARG A 175 12.20 12.47 15.31
CA ARG A 175 11.58 11.75 14.20
C ARG A 175 10.24 11.15 14.60
N ALA A 176 10.12 10.59 15.80
CA ALA A 176 8.85 10.06 16.28
C ALA A 176 7.76 11.15 16.35
N ILE A 177 8.10 12.34 16.84
CA ILE A 177 7.17 13.48 16.87
C ILE A 177 6.78 13.93 15.47
N GLU A 178 7.73 14.01 14.53
CA GLU A 178 7.45 14.32 13.12
C GLU A 178 6.50 13.31 12.47
N LEU A 179 6.61 12.02 12.82
CA LEU A 179 5.74 10.97 12.32
C LEU A 179 4.33 11.03 12.93
N LEU A 180 4.16 11.61 14.13
CA LEU A 180 2.85 11.81 14.76
C LEU A 180 2.10 13.04 14.22
N GLN A 181 2.82 14.09 13.80
CA GLN A 181 2.24 15.36 13.35
C GLN A 181 1.16 15.26 12.26
N PRO A 182 1.26 14.35 11.27
CA PRO A 182 0.19 14.17 10.27
C PRO A 182 -1.13 13.67 10.88
N ALA A 183 -1.08 12.97 12.02
CA ALA A 183 -2.26 12.38 12.66
C ALA A 183 -2.93 13.33 13.65
N TYR A 184 -2.15 14.16 14.35
CA TYR A 184 -2.65 15.18 15.28
C TYR A 184 -1.53 16.14 15.71
N ASP A 185 -1.91 17.32 16.17
CA ASP A 185 -0.97 18.24 16.79
C ASP A 185 -0.57 17.72 18.18
N VAL A 186 0.73 17.42 18.35
CA VAL A 186 1.27 16.91 19.60
C VAL A 186 1.55 18.11 20.52
N PRO A 187 0.90 18.25 21.69
CA PRO A 187 1.16 19.36 22.60
C PRO A 187 2.61 19.37 23.08
N ASP A 188 3.16 20.56 23.32
CA ASP A 188 4.57 20.72 23.71
C ASP A 188 4.92 19.97 25.01
N GLN A 189 3.99 19.90 25.96
CA GLN A 189 4.13 19.10 27.18
C GLN A 189 4.36 17.62 26.86
N LEU A 190 3.61 17.05 25.91
CA LEU A 190 3.77 15.65 25.53
C LEU A 190 5.07 15.43 24.73
N LYS A 191 5.46 16.38 23.89
CA LYS A 191 6.78 16.36 23.23
C LYS A 191 7.89 16.29 24.29
N GLU A 192 7.84 17.14 25.30
CA GLU A 192 8.81 17.15 26.40
C GLU A 192 8.87 15.82 27.14
N LYS A 193 7.71 15.24 27.49
CA LYS A 193 7.64 13.92 28.13
C LYS A 193 8.26 12.81 27.26
N ILE A 194 8.00 12.82 25.95
CA ILE A 194 8.64 11.87 25.00
C ILE A 194 10.16 12.06 25.02
N PHE A 195 10.66 13.30 24.94
CA PHE A 195 12.10 13.56 25.02
C PHE A 195 12.71 13.10 26.35
N GLN A 196 11.99 13.28 27.46
CA GLN A 196 12.41 12.81 28.78
C GLN A 196 12.54 11.29 28.82
N LEU A 197 11.55 10.57 28.28
CA LEU A 197 11.54 9.11 28.22
C LEU A 197 12.79 8.56 27.50
N TYR A 198 13.15 9.13 26.35
CA TYR A 198 14.38 8.73 25.63
C TYR A 198 15.68 9.17 26.33
N LYS A 199 15.66 10.22 27.16
CA LYS A 199 16.85 10.67 27.92
C LYS A 199 17.12 9.80 29.15
N GLU A 200 16.09 9.52 29.95
CA GLU A 200 16.25 8.81 31.23
C GLU A 200 16.73 7.37 31.05
N ARG A 201 16.32 6.71 29.96
CA ARG A 201 16.67 5.31 29.70
C ARG A 201 17.96 5.09 28.92
N ARG A 202 18.59 6.16 28.41
CA ARG A 202 19.98 6.14 27.91
C ARG A 202 20.99 5.67 28.97
N HIS A 203 20.63 5.75 30.25
CA HIS A 203 21.46 5.31 31.36
C HIS A 203 21.39 3.80 31.65
N LEU A 204 20.48 3.05 31.01
CA LEU A 204 20.30 1.60 31.23
C LEU A 204 21.07 0.72 30.23
N PHE A 205 21.61 1.29 29.15
CA PHE A 205 22.39 0.57 28.13
C PHE A 205 23.91 0.81 28.19
N LYS A 206 24.42 1.28 29.33
CA LYS A 206 25.87 1.38 29.60
C LYS A 206 26.38 0.22 30.44
#